data_AF-A0A9X1G9Z4-F1
#
_entry.id   AF-A0A9X1G9Z4-F1
#
_cell.length_a   1.000
_cell.length_b   1.000
_cell.length_c   1.000
_cell.angle_alpha   90.00
_cell.angle_beta   90.00
_cell.angle_gamma   90.00
#
_symmetry.space_group_name_H-M   'P 1'
#
loop_
_entity.id
_entity.type
_entity.pdbx_description
1 polymer ?
#
loop_
_entity_poly.entity_id
_entity_poly.type
_entity_poly.pdbx_seq_one_letter_code
_entity_poly.pdbx_strand_id
1 'polypeptide(L)' 'CYNGIAEPVYDYEGGGKELEEMGIIFCNSINSQKARLKLLIAVNYGLTGEELISFIQN' A
#
# COMPACT_ATOMS: atom_id res chain seq x y z
N CYS A 1 -3.85 2.48 12.69
CA CYS A 1 -3.48 3.69 13.45
C CYS A 1 -4.33 4.87 12.95
N TYR A 2 -4.74 5.80 13.83
CA TYR A 2 -5.55 6.96 13.41
C TYR A 2 -4.71 8.02 12.67
N ASN A 3 -3.45 8.23 13.10
CA ASN A 3 -2.54 9.26 12.56
C ASN A 3 -1.17 8.73 12.07
N GLY A 4 -0.97 7.41 12.05
CA GLY A 4 0.31 6.82 11.65
C GLY A 4 0.33 6.51 10.15
N ILE A 5 1.42 6.88 9.48
CA ILE A 5 1.74 6.44 8.11
C ILE A 5 2.51 5.12 8.24
N ALA A 6 2.19 4.13 7.40
CA ALA A 6 2.95 2.91 7.32
C ALA A 6 4.11 3.13 6.33
N GLU A 7 5.34 3.01 6.81
CA GLU A 7 6.54 3.20 6.00
C GLU A 7 7.50 2.01 6.18
N PRO A 8 8.22 1.60 5.12
CA PRO A 8 9.15 0.48 5.16
C PRO A 8 10.52 0.85 5.77
N VAL A 9 10.53 1.61 6.86
CA VAL A 9 11.77 2.15 7.47
C VAL A 9 12.45 1.21 8.46
N TYR A 10 11.74 0.20 8.95
CA TYR A 10 12.22 -0.70 9.99
C TYR A 10 12.74 -2.02 9.41
N ASP A 11 14.00 -2.33 9.73
CA ASP A 11 14.80 -3.47 9.22
C ASP A 11 14.95 -4.61 10.25
N TYR A 12 13.92 -4.84 11.05
CA TYR A 12 13.84 -6.02 11.92
C TYR A 12 12.97 -7.10 11.27
N GLU A 13 13.10 -8.35 11.71
CA GLU A 13 12.30 -9.48 11.21
C GLU A 13 10.79 -9.21 11.33
N GLY A 14 10.07 -9.30 10.22
CA GLY A 14 8.67 -8.92 10.08
C GLY A 14 8.41 -7.41 10.02
N GLY A 15 9.47 -6.60 9.94
CA GLY A 15 9.41 -5.15 9.81
C GLY A 15 8.97 -4.70 8.42
N GLY A 16 8.67 -3.41 8.28
CA GLY A 16 8.17 -2.84 7.04
C GLY A 16 9.10 -3.02 5.83
N LYS A 17 10.42 -3.07 6.07
CA LYS A 17 11.41 -3.31 5.02
C LYS A 17 11.31 -4.71 4.42
N GLU A 18 11.19 -5.74 5.27
CA GLU A 18 10.99 -7.12 4.80
C GLU A 18 9.69 -7.26 4.00
N LEU A 19 8.62 -6.60 4.45
CA LEU A 19 7.34 -6.60 3.72
C LEU A 19 7.47 -5.95 2.34
N GLU A 20 8.23 -4.86 2.22
CA GLU A 20 8.51 -4.22 0.93
C GLU A 20 9.32 -5.16 0.01
N GLU A 21 10.36 -5.81 0.54
CA GLU A 21 11.16 -6.80 -0.21
C GLU A 21 10.33 -8.00 -0.69
N MET A 22 9.28 -8.38 0.06
CA MET A 22 8.30 -9.40 -0.35
C MET A 22 7.31 -8.92 -1.43
N GLY A 23 7.36 -7.64 -1.83
CA GLY A 23 6.47 -7.04 -2.83
C GLY A 23 5.14 -6.54 -2.26
N ILE A 24 5.04 -6.32 -0.94
CA ILE A 24 3.85 -5.68 -0.37
C ILE A 24 3.82 -4.21 -0.77
N ILE A 25 2.64 -3.76 -1.19
CA ILE A 25 2.42 -2.39 -1.64
C ILE A 25 1.96 -1.53 -0.47
N PHE A 26 2.74 -0.49 -0.16
CA PHE A 26 2.38 0.51 0.84
C PHE A 26 1.52 1.62 0.20
N CYS A 27 0.43 1.98 0.87
CA CYS A 27 -0.46 3.05 0.43
C CYS A 27 -0.17 4.32 1.24
N ASN A 28 0.37 5.34 0.55
CA ASN A 28 0.86 6.55 1.20
C ASN A 28 -0.27 7.54 1.50
N SER A 29 -0.09 8.31 2.56
CA SER A 29 -0.85 9.54 2.84
C SER A 29 -2.38 9.42 2.99
N ILE A 30 -2.93 8.21 3.13
CA ILE A 30 -4.35 7.98 3.38
C ILE A 30 -4.59 6.94 4.49
N ASN A 31 -5.72 7.07 5.17
CA ASN A 31 -6.11 6.10 6.19
C ASN A 31 -6.57 4.76 5.58
N SER A 32 -6.71 3.74 6.42
CA SER A 32 -7.08 2.38 6.01
C SER A 32 -8.43 2.30 5.28
N GLN A 33 -9.40 3.15 5.65
CA GLN A 33 -10.71 3.18 4.99
C GLN A 33 -10.62 3.71 3.56
N LYS A 34 -9.86 4.80 3.35
CA LYS A 34 -9.61 5.36 2.02
C LYS A 34 -8.76 4.42 1.17
N ALA A 35 -7.74 3.76 1.74
CA ALA A 35 -6.94 2.74 1.04
C ALA A 35 -7.81 1.58 0.54
N ARG A 36 -8.76 1.11 1.35
CA ARG A 36 -9.72 0.07 0.93
C ARG A 36 -10.59 0.54 -0.24
N LEU A 37 -11.11 1.76 -0.20
CA LEU A 37 -11.90 2.31 -1.30
C LEU A 37 -11.07 2.46 -2.57
N LYS A 38 -9.84 2.95 -2.46
CA LYS A 38 -8.90 3.10 -3.58
C LYS A 38 -8.62 1.75 -4.25
N LEU A 39 -8.36 0.71 -3.46
CA LEU A 39 -8.19 -0.65 -3.98
C LEU A 39 -9.45 -1.17 -4.67
N LEU A 40 -10.63 -0.99 -4.06
CA LEU A 40 -11.89 -1.41 -4.67
C LEU A 40 -12.12 -0.71 -6.02
N ILE A 41 -11.87 0.60 -6.12
CA ILE A 41 -11.98 1.36 -7.37
C ILE A 41 -11.01 0.79 -8.41
N ALA A 42 -9.75 0.62 -8.06
CA ALA A 42 -8.71 0.12 -8.97
C ALA A 42 -9.06 -1.26 -9.55
N VAL A 43 -9.46 -2.19 -8.69
CA VAL A 43 -9.82 -3.56 -9.09
C VAL A 43 -11.08 -3.58 -9.93
N ASN A 44 -12.13 -2.80 -9.58
CA ASN A 44 -13.35 -2.74 -10.38
C ASN A 44 -13.15 -2.05 -11.73
N TYR A 45 -12.21 -1.11 -11.83
CA TYR A 45 -11.80 -0.51 -13.10
C TYR A 45 -11.00 -1.50 -13.98
N GLY A 46 -10.47 -2.58 -13.41
CA GLY A 46 -9.68 -3.58 -14.12
C GLY A 46 -8.18 -3.27 -14.15
N LEU A 47 -7.67 -2.41 -13.25
CA LEU A 47 -6.23 -2.19 -13.13
C LEU A 47 -5.52 -3.47 -12.68
N THR A 48 -4.41 -3.79 -13.33
CA THR A 48 -3.58 -4.96 -13.00
C THR A 48 -2.09 -4.63 -13.10
N GLY A 49 -1.23 -5.49 -12.54
CA GLY A 49 0.22 -5.34 -12.64
C GLY A 49 0.74 -3.99 -12.14
N GLU A 50 1.61 -3.37 -12.94
CA GLU A 50 2.26 -2.08 -12.61
C GLU A 50 1.26 -0.92 -12.53
N GLU A 51 0.18 -0.93 -13.33
CA GLU A 51 -0.82 0.13 -13.31
C GLU A 51 -1.58 0.17 -11.98
N LEU A 52 -1.89 -1.01 -11.43
CA LEU A 52 -2.50 -1.12 -10.10
C LEU A 52 -1.55 -0.61 -9.02
N ILE A 53 -0.28 -1.03 -9.05
CA ILE A 53 0.73 -0.62 -8.07
C ILE A 53 0.90 0.90 -8.09
N SER A 54 1.09 1.47 -9.28
CA SER A 54 1.24 2.92 -9.48
C SER A 54 0.02 3.68 -8.99
N PHE A 55 -1.19 3.19 -9.28
CA PHE A 55 -2.42 3.81 -8.77
C PHE A 55 -2.49 3.78 -7.24
N ILE A 56 -2.13 2.67 -6.59
CA ILE A 56 -2.17 2.56 -5.13
C ILE A 56 -1.14 3.46 -4.45
N GLN A 57 0.06 3.61 -5.03
CA GLN A 57 1.17 4.40 -4.47
C GLN A 57 1.07 5.92 -4.71
N ASN A 58 0.41 6.37 -5.79
CA ASN A 58 0.16 7.78 -6.11
C ASN A 58 -0.93 8.42 -5.27
#